data_AF-A0A256WJI3-F1
#
_entry.id   AF-A0A256WJI3-F1
#
_cell.length_a   1.000
_cell.length_b   1.000
_cell.length_c   1.000
_cell.angle_alpha   90.00
_cell.angle_beta   90.00
_cell.angle_gamma   90.00
#
_symmetry.space_group_name_H-M   'P 1'
#
loop_
_entity.id
_entity.type
_entity.pdbx_description
1 polymer ?
#
loop_
_entity_poly.entity_id
_entity_poly.type
_entity_poly.pdbx_seq_one_letter_code
_entity_poly.pdbx_strand_id
1 'polypeptide(L)'
;MDIISKSSNRLIATVTDIIEISKIEAGLIEVFVKEVSVNEMLKKLYDFFSLEAKNKGLQLRQLPGLSDDKAQIITDNFKLNGILTNMVNNAIKFTEKGSVTFGYEITTDSKSNPLVQFFVKDTGIGVPKDRQQAIFNHFEQADIEDIRAVEGSGLGLAIAKSYVEMLGGQIWLNSEEGVGTEFMFTIPYILSQKLSKTYSP
;
A
#
# COMPACT_ATOMS: atom_id res chain seq x y z
N MET A 1 -7.81 -27.21 -12.97
CA MET A 1 -6.35 -27.04 -13.23
C MET A 1 -5.79 -26.02 -12.24
N ASP A 2 -6.01 -26.22 -10.93
CA ASP A 2 -6.10 -25.08 -10.00
C ASP A 2 -5.09 -25.06 -8.85
N ILE A 3 -4.67 -26.22 -8.35
CA ILE A 3 -3.77 -26.24 -7.17
C ILE A 3 -2.33 -25.96 -7.58
N ILE A 4 -1.89 -26.53 -8.72
CA ILE A 4 -0.54 -26.35 -9.25
C ILE A 4 -0.32 -24.89 -9.69
N SER A 5 -1.27 -24.30 -10.42
CA SER A 5 -1.18 -22.91 -10.89
C SER A 5 -1.16 -21.90 -9.74
N LYS A 6 -2.04 -22.06 -8.73
CA LYS A 6 -2.03 -21.23 -7.52
C LYS A 6 -0.73 -21.35 -6.74
N SER A 7 -0.22 -22.58 -6.59
CA SER A 7 1.06 -22.83 -5.90
C SER A 7 2.24 -22.22 -6.65
N SER A 8 2.27 -22.32 -7.99
CA SER A 8 3.28 -21.68 -8.83
C SER A 8 3.24 -20.17 -8.75
N ASN A 9 2.05 -19.55 -8.81
CA ASN A 9 1.91 -18.10 -8.68
C ASN A 9 2.36 -17.61 -7.30
N ARG A 10 2.03 -18.36 -6.23
CA ARG A 10 2.49 -18.04 -4.87
C ARG A 10 4.01 -18.13 -4.75
N LEU A 11 4.63 -19.14 -5.34
CA LEU A 11 6.09 -19.28 -5.37
C LEU A 11 6.75 -18.12 -6.11
N ILE A 12 6.24 -17.76 -7.29
CA ILE A 12 6.75 -16.62 -8.08
C ILE A 12 6.65 -15.32 -7.30
N ALA A 13 5.51 -15.06 -6.65
CA ALA A 13 5.31 -13.87 -5.81
C ALA A 13 6.33 -13.86 -4.65
N THR A 14 6.49 -14.99 -3.96
CA THR A 14 7.43 -15.12 -2.84
C THR A 14 8.88 -14.88 -3.27
N VAL A 15 9.30 -15.46 -4.39
CA VAL A 15 10.65 -15.25 -4.93
C VAL A 15 10.86 -13.79 -5.33
N THR A 16 9.85 -13.17 -5.94
CA THR A 16 9.89 -11.75 -6.32
C THR A 16 10.06 -10.86 -5.09
N ASP A 17 9.28 -11.12 -4.02
CA ASP A 17 9.36 -10.37 -2.76
C ASP A 17 10.74 -10.53 -2.09
N ILE A 18 11.32 -11.74 -2.08
CA ILE A 18 12.66 -11.99 -1.53
C ILE A 18 13.73 -11.22 -2.30
N ILE A 19 13.66 -11.22 -3.64
CA ILE A 19 14.57 -10.45 -4.48
C ILE A 19 14.43 -8.96 -4.15
N GLU A 20 13.21 -8.47 -3.97
CA GLU A 20 12.98 -7.06 -3.68
C GLU A 20 13.55 -6.65 -2.33
N ILE A 21 13.31 -7.44 -1.27
CA ILE A 21 13.92 -7.20 0.05
C ILE A 21 15.44 -7.25 -0.02
N SER A 22 16.01 -8.23 -0.74
CA SER A 22 17.46 -8.34 -0.90
C SER A 22 18.06 -7.08 -1.54
N LYS A 23 17.36 -6.47 -2.50
CA LYS A 23 17.79 -5.20 -3.11
C LYS A 23 17.65 -4.03 -2.15
N ILE A 24 16.58 -3.99 -1.35
CA ILE A 24 16.35 -2.96 -0.32
C ILE A 24 17.49 -3.00 0.71
N GLU A 25 17.77 -4.16 1.27
CA GLU A 25 18.81 -4.36 2.29
C GLU A 25 20.21 -4.07 1.76
N ALA A 26 20.48 -4.41 0.49
CA ALA A 26 21.74 -4.10 -0.17
C ALA A 26 21.88 -2.61 -0.58
N GLY A 27 20.85 -1.78 -0.37
CA GLY A 27 20.84 -0.38 -0.79
C GLY A 27 20.87 -0.19 -2.30
N LEU A 28 20.44 -1.18 -3.07
CA LEU A 28 20.49 -1.20 -4.54
C LEU A 28 19.25 -0.57 -5.19
N ILE A 29 18.22 -0.24 -4.41
CA ILE A 29 17.02 0.40 -4.92
C ILE A 29 17.17 1.92 -4.85
N GLU A 30 17.16 2.55 -6.02
CA GLU A 30 17.12 4.01 -6.15
C GLU A 30 15.67 4.50 -6.27
N VAL A 31 15.42 5.76 -5.86
CA VAL A 31 14.13 6.43 -6.00
C VAL A 31 14.13 7.23 -7.30
N PHE A 32 13.18 6.95 -8.19
CA PHE A 32 13.05 7.63 -9.47
C PHE A 32 11.81 8.53 -9.47
N VAL A 33 11.98 9.78 -9.03
CA VAL A 33 10.88 10.73 -8.95
C VAL A 33 10.49 11.28 -10.33
N LYS A 34 9.19 11.34 -10.59
CA LYS A 34 8.59 11.96 -11.77
C LYS A 34 7.23 12.55 -11.40
N GLU A 35 6.60 13.25 -12.34
CA GLU A 35 5.22 13.66 -12.20
C GLU A 35 4.28 12.45 -12.22
N VAL A 36 3.38 12.40 -11.23
CA VAL A 36 2.42 11.32 -11.02
C VAL A 36 1.05 11.92 -10.71
N SER A 37 0.05 11.50 -11.48
CA SER A 37 -1.36 11.76 -11.19
C SER A 37 -1.87 10.76 -10.16
N VAL A 38 -2.11 11.22 -8.93
CA VAL A 38 -2.64 10.37 -7.85
C VAL A 38 -4.05 9.86 -8.21
N ASN A 39 -4.88 10.71 -8.82
CA ASN A 39 -6.24 10.33 -9.21
C ASN A 39 -6.25 9.21 -10.25
N GLU A 40 -5.39 9.29 -11.27
CA GLU A 40 -5.28 8.22 -12.27
C GLU A 40 -4.74 6.92 -11.68
N MET A 41 -3.77 7.01 -10.76
CA MET A 41 -3.22 5.85 -10.08
C MET A 41 -4.29 5.12 -9.27
N LEU A 42 -5.06 5.86 -8.45
CA LEU A 42 -6.13 5.25 -7.65
C LEU A 42 -7.26 4.68 -8.54
N LYS A 43 -7.55 5.31 -9.67
CA LYS A 43 -8.51 4.77 -10.64
C LYS A 43 -8.03 3.44 -11.24
N LYS A 44 -6.77 3.38 -11.68
CA LYS A 44 -6.17 2.13 -12.20
C LYS A 44 -6.17 1.03 -11.14
N LEU A 45 -5.91 1.39 -9.88
CA LEU A 45 -5.96 0.48 -8.75
C LEU A 45 -7.38 -0.07 -8.52
N TYR A 46 -8.39 0.81 -8.56
CA TYR A 46 -9.80 0.42 -8.48
C TYR A 46 -10.16 -0.57 -9.60
N ASP A 47 -9.84 -0.21 -10.85
CA ASP A 47 -10.16 -1.04 -12.01
C ASP A 47 -9.52 -2.43 -11.90
N PHE A 48 -8.24 -2.49 -11.47
CA PHE A 48 -7.50 -3.73 -11.28
C PHE A 48 -8.14 -4.66 -10.23
N PHE A 49 -8.50 -4.13 -9.05
CA PHE A 49 -9.04 -4.94 -7.95
C PHE A 49 -10.57 -5.12 -7.99
N SER A 50 -11.28 -4.37 -8.84
CA SER A 50 -12.75 -4.39 -8.89
C SER A 50 -13.33 -5.78 -9.16
N LEU A 51 -12.72 -6.54 -10.08
CA LEU A 51 -13.17 -7.89 -10.44
C LEU A 51 -12.89 -8.88 -9.30
N GLU A 52 -11.73 -8.80 -8.67
CA GLU A 52 -11.36 -9.66 -7.55
C GLU A 52 -12.28 -9.42 -6.34
N ALA A 53 -12.47 -8.16 -5.95
CA ALA A 53 -13.37 -7.78 -4.87
C ALA A 53 -14.80 -8.24 -5.15
N LYS A 54 -15.29 -8.05 -6.39
CA LYS A 54 -16.62 -8.51 -6.81
C LYS A 54 -16.75 -10.03 -6.73
N ASN A 55 -15.75 -10.78 -7.19
CA ASN A 55 -15.75 -12.24 -7.13
C ASN A 55 -15.76 -12.76 -5.68
N LYS A 56 -15.18 -12.03 -4.75
CA LYS A 56 -15.23 -12.31 -3.30
C LYS A 56 -16.51 -11.80 -2.63
N GLY A 57 -17.37 -11.06 -3.34
CA GLY A 57 -18.58 -10.45 -2.79
C GLY A 57 -18.33 -9.23 -1.90
N LEU A 58 -17.16 -8.59 -2.04
CA LEU A 58 -16.78 -7.38 -1.31
C LEU A 58 -17.18 -6.11 -2.07
N GLN A 59 -17.48 -5.05 -1.33
CA GLN A 59 -17.64 -3.72 -1.89
C GLN A 59 -16.30 -3.00 -1.92
N LEU A 60 -15.77 -2.75 -3.12
CA LEU A 60 -14.60 -1.88 -3.30
C LEU A 60 -15.06 -0.44 -3.49
N ARG A 61 -14.47 0.51 -2.76
CA ARG A 61 -14.80 1.94 -2.86
C ARG A 61 -13.52 2.77 -2.98
N GLN A 62 -13.49 3.63 -3.97
CA GLN A 62 -12.49 4.70 -4.08
C GLN A 62 -13.14 6.00 -3.62
N LEU A 63 -12.57 6.69 -2.63
CA LEU A 63 -13.05 8.02 -2.27
C LEU A 63 -12.63 9.06 -3.33
N PRO A 64 -13.46 10.09 -3.57
CA PRO A 64 -13.09 11.19 -4.47
C PRO A 64 -11.79 11.84 -4.02
N GLY A 65 -10.87 12.03 -4.97
CA GLY A 65 -9.63 12.76 -4.74
C GLY A 65 -9.80 14.27 -4.86
N LEU A 66 -8.66 14.98 -4.82
CA LEU A 66 -8.57 16.39 -5.18
C LEU A 66 -8.89 16.61 -6.67
N SER A 67 -9.02 17.87 -7.07
CA SER A 67 -9.02 18.24 -8.49
C SER A 67 -7.70 17.81 -9.16
N ASP A 68 -7.77 17.48 -10.46
CA ASP A 68 -6.61 16.89 -11.17
C ASP A 68 -5.36 17.77 -11.13
N ASP A 69 -5.52 19.10 -11.13
CA ASP A 69 -4.42 20.07 -11.00
C ASP A 69 -3.69 19.98 -9.65
N LYS A 70 -4.39 19.56 -8.60
CA LYS A 70 -3.85 19.38 -7.24
C LYS A 70 -3.42 17.94 -6.96
N ALA A 71 -3.76 17.00 -7.85
CA ALA A 71 -3.41 15.59 -7.74
C ALA A 71 -2.11 15.23 -8.49
N GLN A 72 -1.47 16.17 -9.19
CA GLN A 72 -0.17 15.99 -9.84
C GLN A 72 0.97 16.24 -8.84
N ILE A 73 1.64 15.18 -8.41
CA ILE A 73 2.73 15.23 -7.44
C ILE A 73 4.04 14.68 -8.01
N ILE A 74 5.16 15.12 -7.44
CA ILE A 74 6.50 14.62 -7.77
C ILE A 74 6.84 13.49 -6.81
N THR A 75 6.86 12.26 -7.32
CA THR A 75 7.16 11.05 -6.53
C THR A 75 7.57 9.89 -7.44
N ASP A 76 7.97 8.75 -6.86
CA ASP A 76 8.23 7.52 -7.61
C ASP A 76 6.93 6.74 -7.82
N ASN A 77 6.45 6.71 -9.07
CA ASN A 77 5.23 6.00 -9.46
C ASN A 77 5.25 4.51 -9.13
N PHE A 78 6.40 3.85 -9.30
CA PHE A 78 6.49 2.41 -9.11
C PHE A 78 6.38 2.07 -7.62
N LYS A 79 7.12 2.78 -6.77
CA LYS A 79 7.06 2.59 -5.31
C LYS A 79 5.69 2.94 -4.75
N LEU A 80 5.12 4.08 -5.15
CA LEU A 80 3.78 4.48 -4.69
C LEU A 80 2.72 3.45 -5.08
N ASN A 81 2.74 2.97 -6.33
CA ASN A 81 1.83 1.93 -6.78
C ASN A 81 2.06 0.61 -6.02
N GLY A 82 3.31 0.25 -5.74
CA GLY A 82 3.67 -0.93 -4.96
C GLY A 82 3.10 -0.90 -3.53
N ILE A 83 3.24 0.24 -2.83
CA ILE A 83 2.66 0.45 -1.49
C ILE A 83 1.14 0.23 -1.53
N LEU A 84 0.45 0.94 -2.43
CA LEU A 84 -1.01 0.90 -2.53
C LEU A 84 -1.54 -0.49 -2.95
N THR A 85 -0.86 -1.13 -3.91
CA THR A 85 -1.22 -2.49 -4.35
C THR A 85 -1.09 -3.46 -3.19
N ASN A 86 -0.03 -3.35 -2.37
CA ASN A 86 0.15 -4.22 -1.23
C ASN A 86 -0.95 -4.07 -0.19
N MET A 87 -1.26 -2.82 0.18
CA MET A 87 -2.27 -2.52 1.18
C MET A 87 -3.68 -2.93 0.72
N VAL A 88 -4.06 -2.63 -0.53
CA VAL A 88 -5.38 -3.02 -1.07
C VAL A 88 -5.51 -4.53 -1.22
N ASN A 89 -4.45 -5.21 -1.67
CA ASN A 89 -4.44 -6.67 -1.76
C ASN A 89 -4.61 -7.31 -0.37
N ASN A 90 -3.92 -6.80 0.66
CA ASN A 90 -4.10 -7.28 2.04
C ASN A 90 -5.53 -7.04 2.53
N ALA A 91 -6.08 -5.84 2.32
CA ALA A 91 -7.45 -5.51 2.71
C ALA A 91 -8.47 -6.47 2.07
N ILE A 92 -8.35 -6.75 0.76
CA ILE A 92 -9.22 -7.70 0.07
C ILE A 92 -9.01 -9.11 0.61
N LYS A 93 -7.76 -9.54 0.79
CA LYS A 93 -7.40 -10.88 1.29
C LYS A 93 -8.00 -11.16 2.68
N PHE A 94 -7.90 -10.23 3.62
CA PHE A 94 -8.31 -10.42 5.02
C PHE A 94 -9.76 -10.01 5.33
N THR A 95 -10.49 -9.50 4.33
CA THR A 95 -11.93 -9.23 4.44
C THR A 95 -12.72 -10.37 3.80
N GLU A 96 -13.51 -11.09 4.59
CA GLU A 96 -14.42 -12.12 4.06
C GLU A 96 -15.74 -11.52 3.57
N LYS A 97 -16.27 -10.52 4.29
CA LYS A 97 -17.52 -9.83 3.98
C LYS A 97 -17.40 -8.34 4.34
N GLY A 98 -18.13 -7.49 3.61
CA GLY A 98 -18.18 -6.06 3.87
C GLY A 98 -17.50 -5.25 2.77
N SER A 99 -16.58 -4.36 3.14
CA SER A 99 -16.03 -3.38 2.20
C SER A 99 -14.55 -3.08 2.39
N VAL A 100 -13.90 -2.74 1.29
CA VAL A 100 -12.58 -2.12 1.26
C VAL A 100 -12.73 -0.73 0.65
N THR A 101 -12.29 0.30 1.37
CA THR A 101 -12.33 1.70 0.95
C THR A 101 -10.92 2.27 0.94
N PHE A 102 -10.53 2.96 -0.11
CA PHE A 102 -9.23 3.61 -0.16
C PHE A 102 -9.31 5.00 -0.78
N GLY A 103 -8.32 5.84 -0.45
CA GLY A 103 -8.28 7.22 -0.88
C GLY A 103 -7.06 7.93 -0.33
N TYR A 104 -7.10 9.26 -0.43
CA TYR A 104 -6.06 10.12 0.12
C TYR A 104 -6.62 11.48 0.53
N GLU A 105 -5.89 12.16 1.38
CA GLU A 105 -6.14 13.54 1.80
C GLU A 105 -4.82 14.30 1.96
N ILE A 106 -4.90 15.64 2.05
CA ILE A 106 -3.74 16.49 2.32
C ILE A 106 -3.70 16.82 3.80
N THR A 107 -2.56 16.54 4.42
CA THR A 107 -2.29 16.85 5.82
C THR A 107 -0.98 17.64 5.93
N THR A 108 -0.56 17.94 7.15
CA THR A 108 0.73 18.58 7.42
C THR A 108 1.48 17.86 8.53
N ASP A 109 2.80 17.82 8.44
CA ASP A 109 3.64 17.37 9.56
C ASP A 109 3.66 18.39 10.72
N SER A 110 4.37 18.05 11.80
CA SER A 110 4.54 18.93 12.97
C SER A 110 5.24 20.25 12.69
N LYS A 111 5.92 20.38 11.53
CA LYS A 111 6.60 21.59 11.05
C LYS A 111 5.77 22.32 9.98
N SER A 112 4.51 21.93 9.79
CA SER A 112 3.61 22.48 8.77
C SER A 112 4.05 22.24 7.32
N ASN A 113 4.90 21.23 7.08
CA ASN A 113 5.19 20.78 5.71
C ASN A 113 3.99 19.98 5.18
N PRO A 114 3.55 20.22 3.94
CA PRO A 114 2.40 19.52 3.40
C PRO A 114 2.76 18.06 3.04
N LEU A 115 1.85 17.15 3.37
CA LEU A 115 1.94 15.72 3.12
C LEU A 115 0.70 15.23 2.38
N VAL A 116 0.86 14.18 1.58
CA VAL A 116 -0.26 13.38 1.09
C VAL A 116 -0.41 12.19 2.03
N GLN A 117 -1.54 12.08 2.70
CA GLN A 117 -1.90 10.93 3.52
C GLN A 117 -2.81 10.01 2.71
N PHE A 118 -2.33 8.81 2.42
CA PHE A 118 -3.09 7.74 1.80
C PHE A 118 -3.65 6.82 2.87
N PHE A 119 -4.80 6.22 2.59
CA PHE A 119 -5.39 5.21 3.47
C PHE A 119 -6.04 4.07 2.69
N VAL A 120 -6.05 2.89 3.30
CA VAL A 120 -6.82 1.72 2.89
C VAL A 120 -7.50 1.17 4.12
N LYS A 121 -8.82 1.20 4.12
CA LYS A 121 -9.70 0.76 5.21
C LYS A 121 -10.49 -0.47 4.80
N ASP A 122 -10.48 -1.48 5.65
CA ASP A 122 -11.20 -2.72 5.48
C ASP A 122 -12.10 -3.03 6.69
N THR A 123 -13.04 -3.94 6.50
CA THR A 123 -13.94 -4.47 7.55
C THR A 123 -13.64 -5.95 7.83
N GLY A 124 -12.36 -6.32 7.71
CA GLY A 124 -11.90 -7.69 7.86
C GLY A 124 -11.67 -8.07 9.32
N ILE A 125 -10.80 -9.07 9.52
CA ILE A 125 -10.52 -9.65 10.84
C ILE A 125 -9.80 -8.71 11.82
N GLY A 126 -9.29 -7.57 11.35
CA GLY A 126 -8.44 -6.70 12.17
C GLY A 126 -7.07 -7.31 12.48
N VAL A 127 -6.29 -6.59 13.29
CA VAL A 127 -4.94 -6.99 13.72
C VAL A 127 -4.87 -6.93 15.25
N PRO A 128 -4.56 -8.05 15.93
CA PRO A 128 -4.33 -8.09 17.37
C PRO A 128 -3.29 -7.06 17.83
N LYS A 129 -3.53 -6.41 18.97
CA LYS A 129 -2.71 -5.28 19.47
C LYS A 129 -1.22 -5.62 19.61
N ASP A 130 -0.92 -6.84 20.05
CA ASP A 130 0.43 -7.38 20.22
C ASP A 130 1.17 -7.58 18.88
N ARG A 131 0.46 -7.60 17.75
CA ARG A 131 1.02 -7.81 16.42
C ARG A 131 1.09 -6.57 15.55
N GLN A 132 0.44 -5.47 15.93
CA GLN A 132 0.33 -4.28 15.08
C GLN A 132 1.67 -3.67 14.67
N GLN A 133 2.70 -3.77 15.51
CA GLN A 133 4.05 -3.32 15.14
C GLN A 133 4.78 -4.33 14.26
N ALA A 134 4.61 -5.61 14.55
CA ALA A 134 5.41 -6.66 13.97
C ALA A 134 4.94 -7.07 12.56
N ILE A 135 3.71 -6.73 12.15
CA ILE A 135 3.20 -6.94 10.78
C ILE A 135 3.94 -6.15 9.69
N PHE A 136 4.77 -5.19 10.08
CA PHE A 136 5.68 -4.50 9.16
C PHE A 136 7.10 -5.09 9.14
N ASN A 137 7.39 -6.09 9.96
CA ASN A 137 8.68 -6.77 9.99
C ASN A 137 8.72 -7.86 8.90
N HIS A 138 9.92 -8.13 8.40
CA HIS A 138 10.14 -9.25 7.48
C HIS A 138 9.80 -10.58 8.16
N PHE A 139 9.13 -11.48 7.43
CA PHE A 139 8.88 -12.88 7.83
C PHE A 139 8.03 -13.10 9.09
N GLU A 140 7.28 -12.10 9.59
CA GLU A 140 6.46 -12.26 10.80
C GLU A 140 5.39 -13.39 10.69
N GLN A 141 5.01 -13.77 9.47
CA GLN A 141 4.10 -14.91 9.24
C GLN A 141 4.72 -16.29 9.50
N ALA A 142 6.05 -16.40 9.63
CA ALA A 142 6.75 -17.69 9.73
C ALA A 142 6.70 -18.31 11.14
N ASP A 143 6.44 -17.53 12.20
CA ASP A 143 6.47 -17.99 13.60
C ASP A 143 5.10 -18.49 14.13
N ILE A 144 4.10 -18.59 13.27
CA ILE A 144 2.72 -18.91 13.68
C ILE A 144 2.40 -20.37 13.31
N GLU A 145 2.60 -21.30 14.26
CA GLU A 145 2.12 -22.69 14.16
C GLU A 145 0.58 -22.80 14.14
N ASP A 146 -0.15 -21.72 14.49
CA ASP A 146 -1.60 -21.78 14.64
C ASP A 146 -2.25 -20.41 14.33
N ILE A 147 -2.57 -20.17 13.06
CA ILE A 147 -3.72 -19.41 12.52
C ILE A 147 -3.78 -19.78 11.03
N ARG A 148 -4.48 -20.88 10.73
CA ARG A 148 -5.01 -21.26 9.40
C ARG A 148 -4.18 -20.85 8.18
N ALA A 149 -2.95 -21.35 8.00
CA ALA A 149 -2.24 -21.41 6.70
C ALA A 149 -2.59 -20.28 5.68
N VAL A 150 -2.55 -19.00 6.10
CA VAL A 150 -3.10 -17.93 5.29
C VAL A 150 -2.10 -17.55 4.21
N GLU A 151 -2.50 -17.70 2.94
CA GLU A 151 -1.70 -17.49 1.72
C GLU A 151 -0.85 -16.20 1.72
N GLY A 152 0.48 -16.27 1.69
CA GLY A 152 1.34 -15.11 1.47
C GLY A 152 2.78 -15.35 1.91
N SER A 153 3.70 -14.48 1.49
CA SER A 153 5.11 -14.49 1.90
C SER A 153 5.35 -13.81 3.26
N GLY A 154 4.39 -13.01 3.74
CA GLY A 154 4.55 -12.11 4.88
C GLY A 154 5.43 -10.88 4.59
N LEU A 155 5.92 -10.73 3.34
CA LEU A 155 6.92 -9.72 2.99
C LEU A 155 6.28 -8.43 2.45
N GLY A 156 5.01 -8.48 2.07
CA GLY A 156 4.33 -7.39 1.41
C GLY A 156 4.31 -6.07 2.18
N LEU A 157 3.87 -6.11 3.45
CA LEU A 157 3.81 -4.90 4.29
C LEU A 157 5.20 -4.37 4.65
N ALA A 158 6.20 -5.25 4.74
CA ALA A 158 7.59 -4.86 4.97
C ALA A 158 8.18 -4.13 3.74
N ILE A 159 7.90 -4.60 2.53
CA ILE A 159 8.26 -3.90 1.28
C ILE A 159 7.52 -2.56 1.20
N ALA A 160 6.23 -2.53 1.51
CA ALA A 160 5.45 -1.29 1.52
C ALA A 160 6.03 -0.27 2.52
N LYS A 161 6.39 -0.71 3.73
CA LYS A 161 7.06 0.14 4.72
C LYS A 161 8.38 0.68 4.21
N SER A 162 9.23 -0.17 3.63
CA SER A 162 10.51 0.25 3.06
C SER A 162 10.32 1.30 1.96
N TYR A 163 9.37 1.10 1.04
CA TYR A 163 9.06 2.09 0.02
C TYR A 163 8.54 3.41 0.59
N VAL A 164 7.70 3.38 1.64
CA VAL A 164 7.23 4.59 2.32
C VAL A 164 8.41 5.35 2.92
N GLU A 165 9.31 4.67 3.62
CA GLU A 165 10.51 5.27 4.21
C GLU A 165 11.44 5.86 3.13
N MET A 166 11.63 5.16 2.02
CA MET A 166 12.39 5.66 0.86
C MET A 166 11.77 6.91 0.22
N LEU A 167 10.45 7.04 0.28
CA LEU A 167 9.73 8.23 -0.18
C LEU A 167 9.70 9.36 0.86
N GLY A 168 10.40 9.22 1.99
CA GLY A 168 10.44 10.22 3.06
C GLY A 168 9.15 10.28 3.88
N GLY A 169 8.41 9.17 3.90
CA GLY A 169 7.11 9.03 4.51
C GLY A 169 7.09 8.29 5.84
N GLN A 170 5.90 8.08 6.37
CA GLN A 170 5.63 7.20 7.53
C GLN A 170 4.43 6.31 7.25
N ILE A 171 4.44 5.08 7.76
CA ILE A 171 3.34 4.11 7.64
C ILE A 171 2.89 3.68 9.02
N TRP A 172 1.57 3.53 9.22
CA TRP A 172 0.97 3.08 10.47
C TRP A 172 -0.40 2.45 10.20
N LEU A 173 -1.06 2.00 11.26
CA LEU A 173 -2.43 1.50 11.19
C LEU A 173 -3.26 1.88 12.40
N ASN A 174 -4.57 1.90 12.20
CA ASN A 174 -5.57 1.84 13.25
C ASN A 174 -6.36 0.54 13.04
N SER A 175 -6.32 -0.39 13.99
CA SER A 175 -6.99 -1.68 13.84
C SER A 175 -7.61 -2.15 15.14
N GLU A 176 -8.76 -2.80 15.01
CA GLU A 176 -9.46 -3.49 16.09
C GLU A 176 -9.81 -4.90 15.61
N GLU A 177 -9.40 -5.89 16.40
CA GLU A 177 -9.63 -7.31 16.11
C GLU A 177 -11.14 -7.61 16.01
N GLY A 178 -11.53 -8.27 14.93
CA GLY A 178 -12.91 -8.56 14.58
C GLY A 178 -13.71 -7.41 13.97
N VAL A 179 -13.14 -6.20 13.87
CA VAL A 179 -13.83 -5.01 13.33
C VAL A 179 -13.26 -4.61 11.96
N GLY A 180 -11.93 -4.61 11.82
CA GLY A 180 -11.25 -4.25 10.59
C GLY A 180 -9.97 -3.45 10.82
N THR A 181 -9.31 -3.07 9.72
CA THR A 181 -8.07 -2.30 9.76
C THR A 181 -8.13 -1.10 8.84
N GLU A 182 -7.55 0.01 9.28
CA GLU A 182 -7.22 1.17 8.46
C GLU A 182 -5.71 1.33 8.42
N PHE A 183 -5.11 0.93 7.30
CA PHE A 183 -3.70 1.20 7.03
C PHE A 183 -3.56 2.59 6.44
N MET A 184 -2.58 3.35 6.94
CA MET A 184 -2.32 4.71 6.48
C MET A 184 -0.84 4.90 6.23
N PHE A 185 -0.51 5.73 5.25
CA PHE A 185 0.85 6.23 5.10
C PHE A 185 0.87 7.64 4.56
N THR A 186 1.96 8.35 4.83
CA THR A 186 2.23 9.68 4.28
C THR A 186 3.40 9.66 3.34
N ILE A 187 3.40 10.58 2.37
CA ILE A 187 4.58 10.98 1.60
C ILE A 187 4.58 12.52 1.45
N PRO A 188 5.74 13.16 1.19
CA PRO A 188 5.81 14.60 0.94
C PRO A 188 4.90 15.04 -0.21
N TYR A 189 4.12 16.10 0.00
CA TYR A 189 3.27 16.68 -1.05
C TYR A 189 4.05 17.73 -1.85
N ILE A 190 4.69 17.29 -2.93
CA ILE A 190 5.43 18.16 -3.85
C ILE A 190 4.60 18.31 -5.13
N LEU A 191 3.86 19.41 -5.25
CA LEU A 191 3.10 19.73 -6.47
C LEU A 191 4.02 19.90 -7.69
N SER A 192 3.67 19.26 -8.82
CA SER A 192 4.45 19.40 -10.06
C SER A 192 4.60 20.88 -10.48
N GLN A 193 3.54 21.69 -10.31
CA GLN A 193 3.52 23.11 -10.65
C GLN A 193 4.51 23.98 -9.83
N LYS A 194 5.03 23.50 -8.69
CA LYS A 194 6.05 24.23 -7.92
C LYS A 194 7.43 24.20 -8.58
N LEU A 195 7.73 23.21 -9.42
CA LEU A 195 9.03 23.11 -10.09
C LEU A 195 9.14 24.02 -11.33
N SER A 196 8.03 24.33 -11.99
CA SER A 196 8.04 25.21 -13.18
C SER A 196 8.29 26.68 -12.86
N LYS A 197 8.16 27.11 -11.60
CA LYS A 197 8.46 28.50 -11.18
C LYS A 197 9.92 28.75 -10.77
N THR A 198 10.74 27.70 -10.65
CA THR A 198 12.14 27.83 -10.19
C THR A 198 13.15 27.80 -11.34
N TYR A 199 12.73 27.45 -12.56
CA TYR A 199 13.52 27.57 -13.78
C TYR A 199 12.91 28.62 -14.71
N SER A 200 13.14 29.90 -14.38
CA SER A 200 13.14 30.97 -15.38
C SER A 200 14.55 31.55 -15.41
N PRO A 201 15.24 31.54 -16.57
CA PRO A 201 16.56 32.16 -16.71
C PRO A 201 16.53 33.68 -16.54
#